data_AF-E4RYV0-F1
#
_entry.id   AF-E4RYV0-F1
#
_cell.length_a   1.000
_cell.length_b   1.000
_cell.length_c   1.000
_cell.angle_alpha   90.00
_cell.angle_beta   90.00
_cell.angle_gamma   90.00
#
_symmetry.space_group_name_H-M   'P 1'
#
loop_
_entity.id
_entity.type
_entity.pdbx_description
1 polymer ?
#
loop_
_entity_poly.entity_id
_entity_poly.type
_entity_poly.pdbx_seq_one_letter_code
_entity_poly.pdbx_strand_id
1 'polypeptide(L)'
;MKKLLIFLLPLVWACGSKKSADLEDTLEKYIKKSDESNPNSCLMKYQDKLDDLLTLAMVCKATGFKAENADTSYSKIMRNPEYHKVNYSFKNKRMGKVPALDGIYELNDQISVGAIKPMTLEEFNRDYKPATEEQVVAAKEALDDALENNEEVKEIRKKAETVSDEQIKKTGGVLVDMFKKISEGYRNVEGIGGAARWNIITTTLNVWHDGTHFELVVNIDNDVDKNKQVALSLAKEILAKCR
;
A
#
# COMPACT_ATOMS: atom_id res chain seq x y z
N MET A 1 9.23 -61.32 38.47
CA MET A 1 7.97 -60.70 38.90
C MET A 1 8.29 -59.42 39.67
N LYS A 2 7.74 -58.26 39.25
CA LYS A 2 7.43 -57.05 40.07
C LYS A 2 8.61 -56.42 40.86
N LYS A 3 9.00 -55.15 40.72
CA LYS A 3 8.25 -53.89 40.50
C LYS A 3 9.22 -52.80 39.99
N LEU A 4 8.75 -52.06 39.01
CA LEU A 4 9.27 -50.77 38.56
C LEU A 4 8.90 -49.71 39.63
N LEU A 5 9.88 -48.99 40.18
CA LEU A 5 9.64 -47.82 41.04
C LEU A 5 9.66 -46.57 40.15
N ILE A 6 8.49 -46.05 39.80
CA ILE A 6 8.33 -44.74 39.17
C ILE A 6 8.15 -43.73 40.29
N PHE A 7 9.13 -42.83 40.45
CA PHE A 7 9.00 -41.64 41.29
C PHE A 7 8.13 -40.62 40.56
N LEU A 8 6.89 -40.45 41.01
CA LEU A 8 5.99 -39.38 40.61
C LEU A 8 6.28 -38.15 41.50
N LEU A 9 6.86 -37.11 40.91
CA LEU A 9 6.92 -35.77 41.49
C LEU A 9 5.72 -34.95 40.99
N PRO A 10 4.76 -34.54 41.85
CA PRO A 10 3.79 -33.53 41.48
C PRO A 10 4.41 -32.13 41.61
N LEU A 11 4.69 -31.47 40.49
CA LEU A 11 4.88 -30.02 40.47
C LEU A 11 3.51 -29.36 40.67
N VAL A 12 3.23 -29.00 41.91
CA VAL A 12 2.11 -28.12 42.27
C VAL A 12 2.48 -26.71 41.80
N TRP A 13 1.91 -26.27 40.68
CA TRP A 13 1.91 -24.86 40.32
C TRP A 13 0.90 -24.12 41.20
N ALA A 14 1.42 -23.46 42.23
CA ALA A 14 0.71 -22.46 42.99
C ALA A 14 0.49 -21.22 42.12
N CYS A 15 -0.68 -21.13 41.47
CA CYS A 15 -1.13 -19.90 40.84
C CYS A 15 -1.67 -18.98 41.93
N GLY A 16 -0.79 -18.13 42.48
CA GLY A 16 -1.16 -17.07 43.39
C GLY A 16 -1.98 -16.00 42.67
N SER A 17 -3.25 -15.92 43.02
CA SER A 17 -4.16 -14.84 42.68
C SER A 17 -3.66 -13.50 43.23
N LYS A 18 -3.25 -12.57 42.38
CA LYS A 18 -3.20 -11.12 42.68
C LYS A 18 -3.38 -10.28 41.41
N LYS A 19 -4.58 -9.69 41.31
CA LYS A 19 -5.00 -8.48 40.57
C LYS A 19 -4.90 -8.48 39.02
N SER A 20 -5.96 -8.97 38.37
CA SER A 20 -6.31 -8.66 36.96
C SER A 20 -7.21 -7.43 36.81
N ALA A 21 -7.82 -6.94 37.90
CA ALA A 21 -8.81 -5.86 37.85
C ALA A 21 -8.25 -4.51 37.36
N ASP A 22 -6.93 -4.27 37.52
CA ASP A 22 -6.31 -3.00 37.12
C ASP A 22 -5.93 -2.98 35.62
N LEU A 23 -5.69 -4.16 35.03
CA LEU A 23 -5.36 -4.28 33.62
C LEU A 23 -6.62 -4.26 32.75
N GLU A 24 -7.70 -4.91 33.22
CA GLU A 24 -9.00 -4.89 32.53
C GLU A 24 -9.68 -3.51 32.62
N ASP A 25 -9.64 -2.83 33.77
CA ASP A 25 -10.21 -1.46 33.90
C ASP A 25 -9.37 -0.42 33.14
N THR A 26 -8.04 -0.62 33.04
CA THR A 26 -7.17 0.22 32.20
C THR A 26 -7.36 -0.07 30.71
N LEU A 27 -7.54 -1.34 30.31
CA LEU A 27 -7.88 -1.69 28.92
C LEU A 27 -9.26 -1.17 28.55
N GLU A 28 -10.29 -1.36 29.38
CA GLU A 28 -11.63 -0.83 29.13
C GLU A 28 -11.62 0.69 29.07
N LYS A 29 -10.84 1.38 29.92
CA LYS A 29 -10.70 2.84 29.87
C LYS A 29 -9.87 3.35 28.69
N TYR A 30 -8.97 2.54 28.12
CA TYR A 30 -8.30 2.85 26.85
C TYR A 30 -9.22 2.56 25.64
N ILE A 31 -9.96 1.45 25.67
CA ILE A 31 -10.95 1.05 24.66
C ILE A 31 -12.12 2.05 24.62
N LYS A 32 -12.56 2.58 25.77
CA LYS A 32 -13.63 3.60 25.84
C LYS A 32 -13.18 5.01 25.48
N LYS A 33 -11.88 5.25 25.28
CA LYS A 33 -11.34 6.59 25.04
C LYS A 33 -10.67 6.77 23.68
N SER A 34 -10.59 5.73 22.85
CA SER A 34 -9.89 5.79 21.55
C SER A 34 -10.72 5.63 20.29
N ASP A 35 -12.04 5.40 20.32
CA ASP A 35 -12.81 5.26 19.06
C ASP A 35 -14.30 5.60 19.14
N GLU A 36 -14.60 6.82 19.62
CA GLU A 36 -15.84 7.51 19.21
C GLU A 36 -15.59 8.37 17.95
N SER A 37 -14.68 7.95 17.06
CA SER A 37 -14.60 8.54 15.72
C SER A 37 -15.77 7.99 14.90
N ASN A 38 -16.92 8.67 14.99
CA ASN A 38 -18.01 8.42 14.06
C ASN A 38 -17.42 8.64 12.66
N PRO A 39 -17.28 7.61 11.81
CA PRO A 39 -16.55 7.71 10.56
C PRO A 39 -17.11 8.87 9.74
N ASN A 40 -16.24 9.67 9.13
CA ASN A 40 -16.61 10.87 8.39
C ASN A 40 -17.83 10.62 7.51
N SER A 41 -18.98 11.09 8.00
CA SER A 41 -20.25 10.87 7.30
C SER A 41 -20.25 11.51 5.91
N CYS A 42 -19.36 12.46 5.62
CA CYS A 42 -19.24 13.03 4.29
C CYS A 42 -18.64 12.05 3.28
N LEU A 43 -17.42 11.54 3.50
CA LEU A 43 -16.77 10.64 2.52
C LEU A 43 -17.60 9.36 2.32
N MET A 44 -18.19 8.85 3.40
CA MET A 44 -19.06 7.68 3.37
C MET A 44 -20.29 7.87 2.46
N LYS A 45 -20.81 9.10 2.26
CA LYS A 45 -21.91 9.36 1.32
C LYS A 45 -21.55 9.11 -0.15
N TYR A 46 -20.27 8.94 -0.47
CA TYR A 46 -19.80 8.75 -1.84
C TYR A 46 -19.50 7.29 -2.22
N GLN A 47 -19.65 6.33 -1.30
CA GLN A 47 -19.32 4.92 -1.55
C GLN A 47 -19.99 4.34 -2.82
N ASP A 48 -21.24 4.72 -3.09
CA ASP A 48 -22.00 4.23 -4.25
C ASP A 48 -21.92 5.14 -5.50
N LYS A 49 -21.25 6.30 -5.38
CA LYS A 49 -21.19 7.39 -6.36
C LYS A 49 -19.80 8.02 -6.42
N LEU A 50 -18.80 7.18 -6.64
CA LEU A 50 -17.38 7.58 -6.64
C LEU A 50 -17.04 8.59 -7.76
N ASP A 51 -17.82 8.62 -8.83
CA ASP A 51 -17.74 9.58 -9.92
C ASP A 51 -18.18 11.00 -9.51
N ASP A 52 -19.05 11.14 -8.51
CA ASP A 52 -19.34 12.46 -7.88
C ASP A 52 -18.19 12.93 -6.99
N LEU A 53 -17.45 11.99 -6.40
CA LEU A 53 -16.30 12.29 -5.53
C LEU A 53 -15.07 12.68 -6.35
N LEU A 54 -14.71 11.86 -7.34
CA LEU A 54 -13.66 12.11 -8.30
C LEU A 54 -14.28 12.17 -9.70
N THR A 55 -14.55 13.40 -10.17
CA THR A 55 -15.14 13.62 -11.49
C THR A 55 -14.07 13.58 -12.59
N LEU A 56 -14.47 13.25 -13.82
CA LEU A 56 -13.59 13.34 -14.99
C LEU A 56 -13.02 14.75 -15.16
N ALA A 57 -13.80 15.79 -14.87
CA ALA A 57 -13.34 17.18 -14.98
C ALA A 57 -12.18 17.49 -14.02
N MET A 58 -12.25 16.99 -12.78
CA MET A 58 -11.15 17.11 -11.81
C MET A 58 -9.89 16.40 -12.32
N VAL A 59 -10.05 15.18 -12.86
CA VAL A 59 -8.95 14.40 -13.43
C VAL A 59 -8.31 15.13 -14.62
N CYS A 60 -9.10 15.60 -15.59
CA CYS A 60 -8.62 16.36 -16.74
C CYS A 60 -7.90 17.65 -16.33
N LYS A 61 -8.44 18.37 -15.34
CA LYS A 61 -7.81 19.60 -14.80
C LYS A 61 -6.46 19.29 -14.15
N ALA A 62 -6.37 18.22 -13.35
CA ALA A 62 -5.14 17.87 -12.65
C ALA A 62 -4.04 17.29 -13.56
N THR A 63 -4.43 16.66 -14.66
CA THR A 63 -3.51 15.98 -15.59
C THR A 63 -3.19 16.77 -16.85
N GLY A 64 -4.06 17.70 -17.24
CA GLY A 64 -4.05 18.32 -18.57
C GLY A 64 -4.58 17.40 -19.68
N PHE A 65 -5.10 16.21 -19.35
CA PHE A 65 -5.65 15.29 -20.34
C PHE A 65 -7.00 15.75 -20.87
N LYS A 66 -7.30 15.38 -22.12
CA LYS A 66 -8.57 15.72 -22.76
C LYS A 66 -9.64 14.69 -22.42
N ALA A 67 -10.81 15.16 -22.02
CA ALA A 67 -11.95 14.30 -21.68
C ALA A 67 -12.40 13.39 -22.84
N GLU A 68 -12.25 13.84 -24.09
CA GLU A 68 -12.58 13.06 -25.29
C GLU A 68 -11.77 11.76 -25.45
N ASN A 69 -10.63 11.66 -24.78
CA ASN A 69 -9.75 10.49 -24.80
C ASN A 69 -9.95 9.58 -23.58
N ALA A 70 -10.89 9.92 -22.69
CA ALA A 70 -11.14 9.18 -21.46
C ALA A 70 -12.11 8.03 -21.71
N ASP A 71 -11.78 6.86 -21.16
CA ASP A 71 -12.71 5.78 -20.91
C ASP A 71 -13.01 5.72 -19.41
N THR A 72 -14.30 5.69 -19.06
CA THR A 72 -14.76 5.62 -17.68
C THR A 72 -15.37 4.26 -17.39
N SER A 73 -14.84 3.59 -16.38
CA SER A 73 -15.38 2.31 -15.90
C SER A 73 -15.65 2.35 -14.41
N TYR A 74 -16.72 1.69 -14.01
CA TYR A 74 -17.10 1.54 -12.60
C TYR A 74 -17.10 0.06 -12.25
N SER A 75 -16.33 -0.32 -11.23
CA SER A 75 -16.29 -1.70 -10.74
C SER A 75 -17.19 -1.83 -9.51
N LYS A 76 -18.33 -2.49 -9.68
CA LYS A 76 -19.25 -2.93 -8.59
C LYS A 76 -19.30 -4.45 -8.46
N ILE A 77 -18.21 -5.14 -8.81
CA ILE A 77 -18.15 -6.61 -8.88
C ILE A 77 -18.51 -7.23 -7.51
N MET A 78 -18.00 -6.62 -6.43
CA MET A 78 -18.31 -7.02 -5.07
C MET A 78 -19.55 -6.28 -4.55
N ARG A 79 -20.40 -6.98 -3.80
CA ARG A 79 -21.61 -6.40 -3.20
C ARG A 79 -21.30 -5.29 -2.19
N ASN A 80 -20.21 -5.45 -1.43
CA ASN A 80 -19.80 -4.46 -0.44
C ASN A 80 -19.21 -3.21 -1.15
N PRO A 81 -19.80 -2.00 -0.96
CA PRO A 81 -19.34 -0.74 -1.56
C PRO A 81 -17.89 -0.38 -1.25
N GLU A 82 -17.32 -0.91 -0.16
CA GLU A 82 -15.92 -0.71 0.21
C GLU A 82 -14.93 -1.26 -0.83
N TYR A 83 -15.37 -2.14 -1.74
CA TYR A 83 -14.54 -2.65 -2.84
C TYR A 83 -14.87 -2.01 -4.19
N HIS A 84 -15.73 -1.00 -4.20
CA HIS A 84 -16.07 -0.30 -5.43
C HIS A 84 -14.94 0.65 -5.83
N LYS A 85 -14.83 0.88 -7.14
CA LYS A 85 -13.91 1.88 -7.69
C LYS A 85 -14.50 2.51 -8.95
N VAL A 86 -14.23 3.80 -9.15
CA VAL A 86 -14.35 4.45 -10.46
C VAL A 86 -12.95 4.59 -11.05
N ASN A 87 -12.83 4.31 -12.33
CA ASN A 87 -11.58 4.33 -13.07
C ASN A 87 -11.70 5.18 -14.33
N TYR A 88 -10.76 6.10 -14.51
CA TYR A 88 -10.56 6.89 -15.72
C TYR A 88 -9.29 6.41 -16.40
N SER A 89 -9.43 5.89 -17.62
CA SER A 89 -8.30 5.42 -18.43
C SER A 89 -8.14 6.28 -19.67
N PHE A 90 -6.90 6.63 -20.03
CA PHE A 90 -6.61 7.45 -21.20
C PHE A 90 -5.59 6.75 -22.09
N LYS A 91 -5.84 6.75 -23.39
CA LYS A 91 -4.92 6.21 -24.42
C LYS A 91 -4.01 7.31 -24.95
N ASN A 92 -3.11 7.81 -24.11
CA ASN A 92 -2.19 8.90 -24.49
C ASN A 92 -0.88 8.40 -25.13
N LYS A 93 -0.85 7.14 -25.62
CA LYS A 93 0.30 6.54 -26.28
C LYS A 93 1.58 6.53 -25.42
N ARG A 94 1.43 6.47 -24.09
CA ARG A 94 2.58 6.39 -23.19
C ARG A 94 3.25 5.05 -23.39
N MET A 95 4.56 5.07 -23.62
CA MET A 95 5.36 3.86 -23.72
C MET A 95 6.06 3.60 -22.38
N GLY A 96 5.95 2.39 -21.84
CA GLY A 96 6.54 2.03 -20.56
C GLY A 96 6.81 0.53 -20.43
N LYS A 97 7.52 0.15 -19.37
CA LYS A 97 7.75 -1.26 -19.03
C LYS A 97 6.61 -1.78 -18.17
N VAL A 98 6.10 -2.96 -18.51
CA VAL A 98 5.19 -3.71 -17.63
C VAL A 98 6.05 -4.65 -16.76
N PRO A 99 5.87 -4.65 -15.43
CA PRO A 99 6.57 -5.61 -14.57
C PRO A 99 6.33 -7.04 -15.07
N ALA A 100 7.40 -7.85 -15.07
CA ALA A 100 7.39 -9.24 -15.54
C ALA A 100 7.21 -9.48 -17.06
N LEU A 101 7.13 -8.43 -17.89
CA LEU A 101 7.16 -8.58 -19.36
C LEU A 101 8.45 -7.97 -19.94
N ASP A 102 9.03 -8.66 -20.91
CA ASP A 102 10.16 -8.14 -21.69
C ASP A 102 9.67 -7.16 -22.75
N GLY A 103 10.22 -5.95 -22.77
CA GLY A 103 9.98 -4.95 -23.81
C GLY A 103 9.37 -3.64 -23.30
N ILE A 104 9.02 -2.77 -24.24
CA ILE A 104 8.33 -1.50 -23.99
C ILE A 104 6.97 -1.61 -24.65
N TYR A 105 5.92 -1.37 -23.87
CA TYR A 105 4.53 -1.52 -24.29
C TYR A 105 3.83 -0.17 -24.18
N GLU A 106 2.80 0.01 -25.01
CA GLU A 106 1.87 1.11 -24.82
C GLU A 106 1.06 0.85 -23.54
N LEU A 107 1.16 1.77 -22.60
CA LEU A 107 0.43 1.76 -21.34
C LEU A 107 -0.68 2.79 -21.42
N ASN A 108 -1.85 2.40 -20.92
CA ASN A 108 -2.87 3.38 -20.64
C ASN A 108 -2.48 4.19 -19.41
N ASP A 109 -2.83 5.47 -19.43
CA ASP A 109 -2.82 6.27 -18.22
C ASP A 109 -4.07 5.94 -17.41
N GLN A 110 -3.93 5.91 -16.09
CA GLN A 110 -4.97 5.44 -15.20
C GLN A 110 -5.06 6.31 -13.95
N ILE A 111 -6.28 6.76 -13.65
CA ILE A 111 -6.61 7.42 -12.40
C ILE A 111 -7.86 6.73 -11.83
N SER A 112 -7.82 6.30 -10.58
CA SER A 112 -9.00 5.73 -9.92
C SER A 112 -9.11 6.14 -8.46
N VAL A 113 -10.34 6.25 -7.98
CA VAL A 113 -10.65 6.35 -6.55
C VAL A 113 -11.53 5.16 -6.14
N GLY A 114 -11.31 4.66 -4.95
CA GLY A 114 -12.09 3.56 -4.38
C GLY A 114 -11.72 3.32 -2.93
N ALA A 115 -12.05 2.13 -2.44
CA ALA A 115 -11.73 1.69 -1.08
C ALA A 115 -12.25 2.62 0.03
N ILE A 116 -13.37 3.32 -0.23
CA ILE A 116 -14.00 4.19 0.77
C ILE A 116 -14.61 3.30 1.85
N LYS A 117 -14.06 3.34 3.06
CA LYS A 117 -14.51 2.50 4.18
C LYS A 117 -14.20 3.13 5.53
N PRO A 118 -14.95 2.78 6.60
CA PRO A 118 -14.53 3.09 7.96
C PRO A 118 -13.17 2.44 8.26
N MET A 119 -12.30 3.16 8.94
CA MET A 119 -10.99 2.66 9.36
C MET A 119 -10.48 3.52 10.51
N THR A 120 -9.94 2.91 11.56
CA THR A 120 -9.33 3.66 12.66
C THR A 120 -7.94 4.14 12.26
N LEU A 121 -7.42 5.18 12.92
CA LEU A 121 -6.05 5.65 12.65
C LEU A 121 -5.00 4.57 12.98
N GLU A 122 -5.27 3.74 13.99
CA GLU A 122 -4.40 2.63 14.37
C GLU A 122 -4.35 1.56 13.27
N GLU A 123 -5.51 1.15 12.76
CA GLU A 123 -5.61 0.22 11.63
C GLU A 123 -4.89 0.76 10.40
N PHE A 124 -5.10 2.04 10.06
CA PHE A 124 -4.41 2.68 8.95
C PHE A 124 -2.88 2.64 9.11
N ASN A 125 -2.37 2.97 10.31
CA ASN A 125 -0.94 2.97 10.57
C ASN A 125 -0.33 1.56 10.59
N ARG A 126 -1.10 0.55 10.97
CA ARG A 126 -0.70 -0.86 10.92
C ARG A 126 -0.64 -1.36 9.48
N ASP A 127 -1.69 -1.12 8.70
CA ASP A 127 -1.86 -1.71 7.38
C ASP A 127 -1.00 -1.00 6.31
N TYR A 128 -0.76 0.31 6.47
CA TYR A 128 -0.01 1.14 5.52
C TYR A 128 1.31 1.68 6.13
N LYS A 129 1.91 0.91 7.03
CA LYS A 129 3.15 1.29 7.71
C LYS A 129 4.30 1.52 6.71
N PRO A 130 4.97 2.70 6.71
CA PRO A 130 6.21 2.87 5.98
C PRO A 130 7.32 2.01 6.59
N ALA A 131 8.19 1.45 5.75
CA ALA A 131 9.42 0.83 6.24
C ALA A 131 10.25 1.89 7.00
N THR A 132 10.80 1.52 8.15
CA THR A 132 11.71 2.41 8.88
C THR A 132 13.01 2.58 8.09
N GLU A 133 13.73 3.69 8.31
CA GLU A 133 15.03 3.91 7.65
C GLU A 133 16.00 2.75 7.91
N GLU A 134 16.04 2.25 9.15
CA GLU A 134 16.82 1.07 9.53
C GLU A 134 16.41 -0.18 8.74
N GLN A 135 15.11 -0.42 8.57
CA GLN A 135 14.61 -1.54 7.77
C GLN A 135 14.97 -1.39 6.29
N VAL A 136 14.95 -0.17 5.76
CA VAL A 136 15.38 0.12 4.39
C VAL A 136 16.88 -0.11 4.22
N VAL A 137 17.70 0.32 5.18
CA VAL A 137 19.15 0.12 5.17
C VAL A 137 19.49 -1.37 5.29
N ALA A 138 18.93 -2.07 6.28
CA ALA A 138 19.15 -3.49 6.47
C ALA A 138 18.70 -4.32 5.24
N ALA A 139 17.59 -3.94 4.59
CA ALA A 139 17.14 -4.60 3.36
C ALA A 139 18.10 -4.35 2.18
N LYS A 140 18.71 -3.17 2.09
CA LYS A 140 19.73 -2.87 1.07
C LYS A 140 21.00 -3.68 1.33
N GLU A 141 21.49 -3.69 2.56
CA GLU A 141 22.69 -4.46 2.94
C GLU A 141 22.50 -5.96 2.73
N ALA A 142 21.34 -6.52 3.12
CA ALA A 142 21.03 -7.93 2.88
C ALA A 142 20.91 -8.28 1.38
N LEU A 143 20.46 -7.34 0.55
CA LEU A 143 20.41 -7.50 -0.90
C LEU A 143 21.81 -7.48 -1.50
N ASP A 144 22.64 -6.50 -1.12
CA ASP A 144 24.01 -6.38 -1.58
C ASP A 144 24.84 -7.61 -1.18
N ASP A 145 24.70 -8.07 0.06
CA ASP A 145 25.32 -9.31 0.54
C ASP A 145 24.83 -10.54 -0.25
N ALA A 146 23.53 -10.66 -0.52
CA ALA A 146 23.01 -11.76 -1.34
C ALA A 146 23.55 -11.72 -2.78
N LEU A 147 23.77 -10.54 -3.37
CA LEU A 147 24.37 -10.42 -4.70
C LEU A 147 25.84 -10.81 -4.72
N GLU A 148 26.57 -10.51 -3.65
CA GLU A 148 28.00 -10.78 -3.54
C GLU A 148 28.30 -12.21 -3.09
N ASN A 149 27.48 -12.76 -2.19
CA ASN A 149 27.82 -13.96 -1.41
C ASN A 149 26.88 -15.15 -1.62
N ASN A 150 25.71 -14.99 -2.25
CA ASN A 150 24.82 -16.12 -2.50
C ASN A 150 25.31 -16.99 -3.68
N GLU A 151 25.67 -18.24 -3.40
CA GLU A 151 26.16 -19.19 -4.40
C GLU A 151 25.15 -19.51 -5.51
N GLU A 152 23.84 -19.39 -5.26
CA GLU A 152 22.79 -19.59 -6.27
C GLU A 152 22.74 -18.42 -7.27
N VAL A 153 22.95 -17.19 -6.77
CA VAL A 153 23.11 -15.99 -7.61
C VAL A 153 24.43 -16.05 -8.38
N LYS A 154 25.51 -16.52 -7.75
CA LYS A 154 26.80 -16.77 -8.41
C LYS A 154 26.70 -17.87 -9.47
N GLU A 155 25.92 -18.93 -9.23
CA GLU A 155 25.65 -20.02 -10.18
C GLU A 155 24.83 -19.53 -11.38
N ILE A 156 23.83 -18.67 -11.17
CA ILE A 156 23.11 -17.99 -12.25
C ILE A 156 24.07 -17.09 -13.06
N ARG A 157 25.00 -16.39 -12.38
CA ARG A 157 26.04 -15.55 -13.01
C ARG A 157 27.05 -16.38 -13.81
N LYS A 158 27.46 -17.55 -13.29
CA LYS A 158 28.37 -18.51 -13.95
C LYS A 158 27.71 -19.22 -15.13
N LYS A 159 26.47 -19.69 -14.99
CA LYS A 159 25.70 -20.29 -16.11
C LYS A 159 25.42 -19.29 -17.21
N ALA A 160 25.43 -18.00 -16.89
CA ALA A 160 25.24 -16.94 -17.85
C ALA A 160 26.51 -16.55 -18.62
N GLU A 161 27.65 -17.22 -18.47
CA GLU A 161 28.80 -17.08 -19.41
C GLU A 161 28.46 -17.45 -20.87
N THR A 162 27.27 -18.01 -21.13
CA THR A 162 26.71 -18.28 -22.48
C THR A 162 25.71 -17.23 -22.96
N VAL A 163 25.45 -16.18 -22.18
CA VAL A 163 24.47 -15.12 -22.44
C VAL A 163 25.17 -13.77 -22.31
N SER A 164 24.85 -12.79 -23.17
CA SER A 164 25.56 -11.50 -23.17
C SER A 164 25.52 -10.81 -21.78
N ASP A 165 26.63 -10.18 -21.38
CA ASP A 165 26.75 -9.40 -20.13
C ASP A 165 25.62 -8.38 -19.94
N GLU A 166 25.03 -7.91 -21.04
CA GLU A 166 23.88 -7.01 -21.06
C GLU A 166 22.58 -7.66 -20.59
N GLN A 167 22.34 -8.95 -20.89
CA GLN A 167 21.16 -9.68 -20.40
C GLN A 167 21.26 -10.03 -18.92
N ILE A 168 22.47 -10.34 -18.42
CA ILE A 168 22.72 -10.62 -17.00
C ILE A 168 22.49 -9.37 -16.14
N LYS A 169 23.04 -8.23 -16.58
CA LYS A 169 22.79 -6.93 -15.93
C LYS A 169 21.31 -6.53 -15.98
N LYS A 170 20.61 -6.87 -17.06
CA LYS A 170 19.18 -6.59 -17.20
C LYS A 170 18.33 -7.42 -16.24
N THR A 171 18.60 -8.71 -16.08
CA THR A 171 17.81 -9.58 -15.18
C THR A 171 18.16 -9.36 -13.70
N GLY A 172 19.45 -9.26 -13.36
CA GLY A 172 19.90 -8.96 -11.99
C GLY A 172 19.52 -7.55 -11.54
N GLY A 173 19.68 -6.55 -12.42
CA GLY A 173 19.27 -5.17 -12.15
C GLY A 173 17.76 -5.02 -11.96
N VAL A 174 16.94 -5.77 -12.70
CA VAL A 174 15.48 -5.75 -12.53
C VAL A 174 15.05 -6.30 -11.17
N LEU A 175 15.66 -7.39 -10.69
CA LEU A 175 15.38 -7.92 -9.36
C LEU A 175 15.81 -6.96 -8.26
N VAL A 176 16.98 -6.34 -8.40
CA VAL A 176 17.50 -5.35 -7.43
C VAL A 176 16.65 -4.08 -7.40
N ASP A 177 16.29 -3.53 -8.55
CA ASP A 177 15.41 -2.37 -8.65
C ASP A 177 14.01 -2.68 -8.09
N MET A 178 13.53 -3.90 -8.27
CA MET A 178 12.26 -4.35 -7.71
C MET A 178 12.35 -4.48 -6.19
N PHE A 179 13.41 -5.09 -5.64
CA PHE A 179 13.65 -5.19 -4.19
C PHE A 179 13.83 -3.81 -3.54
N LYS A 180 14.54 -2.89 -4.20
CA LYS A 180 14.66 -1.51 -3.76
C LYS A 180 13.30 -0.81 -3.76
N LYS A 181 12.50 -0.95 -4.81
CA LYS A 181 11.13 -0.40 -4.82
C LYS A 181 10.23 -1.03 -3.75
N ILE A 182 10.41 -2.32 -3.45
CA ILE A 182 9.71 -3.04 -2.38
C ILE A 182 10.10 -2.53 -1.00
N SER A 183 11.40 -2.35 -0.73
CA SER A 183 11.87 -1.76 0.52
C SER A 183 11.44 -0.30 0.67
N GLU A 184 11.18 0.39 -0.44
CA GLU A 184 10.65 1.75 -0.44
C GLU A 184 9.11 1.84 -0.36
N GLY A 185 8.41 0.69 -0.28
CA GLY A 185 6.96 0.48 -0.36
C GLY A 185 6.09 1.71 -0.05
N TYR A 186 5.87 1.99 1.23
CA TYR A 186 5.10 3.15 1.68
C TYR A 186 5.98 4.31 2.14
N ARG A 187 5.54 5.53 1.84
CA ARG A 187 6.13 6.79 2.30
C ARG A 187 5.09 7.67 2.97
N ASN A 188 5.46 8.30 4.08
CA ASN A 188 4.61 9.30 4.71
C ASN A 188 4.36 10.49 3.78
N VAL A 189 3.13 10.98 3.79
CA VAL A 189 2.71 12.18 3.08
C VAL A 189 2.07 13.11 4.10
N GLU A 190 2.65 14.29 4.25
CA GLU A 190 2.15 15.33 5.16
C GLU A 190 1.11 16.23 4.46
N GLY A 191 0.23 16.84 5.24
CA GLY A 191 -0.72 17.85 4.75
C GLY A 191 -1.90 17.30 3.92
N ILE A 192 -2.14 15.98 3.95
CA ILE A 192 -3.29 15.32 3.32
C ILE A 192 -4.03 14.49 4.37
N GLY A 193 -5.33 14.76 4.55
CA GLY A 193 -6.16 14.06 5.54
C GLY A 193 -5.63 14.23 6.97
N GLY A 194 -5.96 13.27 7.83
CA GLY A 194 -5.30 13.10 9.13
C GLY A 194 -4.03 12.24 9.04
N ALA A 195 -3.96 11.32 8.08
CA ALA A 195 -2.75 10.59 7.72
C ALA A 195 -2.79 10.17 6.25
N ALA A 196 -1.63 10.13 5.58
CA ALA A 196 -1.54 9.66 4.20
C ALA A 196 -0.24 8.89 3.94
N ARG A 197 -0.32 7.90 3.04
CA ARG A 197 0.78 7.01 2.66
C ARG A 197 0.83 6.83 1.15
N TRP A 198 1.97 7.16 0.55
CA TRP A 198 2.22 6.95 -0.87
C TRP A 198 2.91 5.61 -1.10
N ASN A 199 2.33 4.75 -1.92
CA ASN A 199 2.92 3.51 -2.39
C ASN A 199 3.63 3.74 -3.73
N ILE A 200 4.96 3.64 -3.74
CA ILE A 200 5.78 3.90 -4.94
C ILE A 200 5.60 2.80 -5.99
N ILE A 201 5.29 1.57 -5.57
CA ILE A 201 5.18 0.40 -6.45
C ILE A 201 3.86 0.42 -7.20
N THR A 202 2.77 0.60 -6.47
CA THR A 202 1.40 0.56 -7.04
C THR A 202 0.92 1.92 -7.50
N THR A 203 1.70 2.98 -7.27
CA THR A 203 1.33 4.38 -7.55
C THR A 203 0.02 4.78 -6.86
N THR A 204 -0.15 4.33 -5.62
CA THR A 204 -1.38 4.50 -4.84
C THR A 204 -1.14 5.42 -3.65
N LEU A 205 -1.96 6.45 -3.52
CA LEU A 205 -2.08 7.26 -2.31
C LEU A 205 -3.21 6.69 -1.44
N ASN A 206 -2.87 6.22 -0.25
CA ASN A 206 -3.85 5.82 0.77
C ASN A 206 -4.03 7.01 1.72
N VAL A 207 -5.27 7.38 1.96
CA VAL A 207 -5.60 8.55 2.80
C VAL A 207 -6.58 8.13 3.88
N TRP A 208 -6.24 8.49 5.11
CA TRP A 208 -7.13 8.43 6.26
C TRP A 208 -7.54 9.84 6.65
N HIS A 209 -8.84 10.05 6.84
CA HIS A 209 -9.41 11.31 7.30
C HIS A 209 -10.67 11.05 8.12
N ASP A 210 -10.64 11.48 9.38
CA ASP A 210 -11.77 11.48 10.31
C ASP A 210 -12.50 10.11 10.37
N GLY A 211 -11.73 9.03 10.57
CA GLY A 211 -12.28 7.67 10.68
C GLY A 211 -12.68 7.02 9.36
N THR A 212 -12.40 7.65 8.21
CA THR A 212 -12.63 7.07 6.87
C THR A 212 -11.33 6.94 6.09
N HIS A 213 -11.16 5.82 5.42
CA HIS A 213 -10.09 5.54 4.47
C HIS A 213 -10.59 5.68 3.04
N PHE A 214 -9.72 6.11 2.11
CA PHE A 214 -9.90 5.93 0.67
C PHE A 214 -8.56 5.76 -0.05
N GLU A 215 -8.61 5.11 -1.22
CA GLU A 215 -7.46 4.90 -2.11
C GLU A 215 -7.59 5.76 -3.36
N LEU A 216 -6.46 6.34 -3.79
CA LEU A 216 -6.32 7.02 -5.05
C LEU A 216 -5.12 6.45 -5.83
N VAL A 217 -5.39 5.77 -6.94
CA VAL A 217 -4.35 5.27 -7.86
C VAL A 217 -4.12 6.30 -8.95
N VAL A 218 -2.87 6.67 -9.20
CA VAL A 218 -2.48 7.61 -10.27
C VAL A 218 -1.25 7.07 -11.00
N ASN A 219 -1.45 6.55 -12.20
CA ASN A 219 -0.41 6.03 -13.08
C ASN A 219 -0.54 6.71 -14.45
N ILE A 220 0.03 7.90 -14.58
CA ILE A 220 -0.13 8.77 -15.77
C ILE A 220 1.21 9.09 -16.45
N ASP A 221 2.31 8.72 -15.81
CA ASP A 221 3.67 8.96 -16.28
C ASP A 221 4.60 7.85 -15.78
N ASN A 222 5.74 7.70 -16.43
CA ASN A 222 6.82 6.84 -15.94
C ASN A 222 7.58 7.51 -14.78
N ASP A 223 7.41 8.82 -14.61
CA ASP A 223 7.86 9.58 -13.45
C ASP A 223 6.91 9.40 -12.24
N VAL A 224 7.44 8.77 -11.19
CA VAL A 224 6.73 8.53 -9.92
C VAL A 224 6.37 9.83 -9.21
N ASP A 225 7.21 10.86 -9.29
CA ASP A 225 6.97 12.12 -8.59
C ASP A 225 5.83 12.90 -9.24
N LYS A 226 5.73 12.86 -10.57
CA LYS A 226 4.59 13.43 -11.30
C LYS A 226 3.28 12.73 -10.94
N ASN A 227 3.29 11.40 -10.88
CA ASN A 227 2.14 10.60 -10.44
C ASN A 227 1.71 10.99 -9.02
N LYS A 228 2.67 11.09 -8.09
CA LYS A 228 2.44 11.51 -6.71
C LYS A 228 1.86 12.92 -6.65
N GLN A 229 2.42 13.89 -7.36
CA GLN A 229 1.94 15.28 -7.36
C GLN A 229 0.47 15.38 -7.80
N VAL A 230 0.08 14.68 -8.86
CA VAL A 230 -1.32 14.62 -9.31
C VAL A 230 -2.20 13.95 -8.25
N ALA A 231 -1.75 12.86 -7.64
CA ALA A 231 -2.47 12.20 -6.55
C ALA A 231 -2.72 13.16 -5.36
N LEU A 232 -1.71 13.92 -4.95
CA LEU A 232 -1.83 14.91 -3.87
C LEU A 232 -2.81 16.04 -4.23
N SER A 233 -2.78 16.52 -5.48
CA SER A 233 -3.70 17.54 -5.96
C SER A 233 -5.15 17.05 -5.91
N LEU A 234 -5.41 15.87 -6.47
CA LEU A 234 -6.74 15.26 -6.50
C LEU A 234 -7.24 14.93 -5.09
N ALA A 235 -6.38 14.41 -4.20
CA ALA A 235 -6.75 14.14 -2.81
C ALA A 235 -7.17 15.42 -2.07
N LYS A 236 -6.51 16.56 -2.32
CA LYS A 236 -6.93 17.85 -1.75
C LYS A 236 -8.31 18.26 -2.27
N GLU A 237 -8.57 18.11 -3.56
CA GLU A 237 -9.90 18.43 -4.13
C GLU A 237 -11.00 17.50 -3.60
N ILE A 238 -10.71 16.20 -3.43
CA ILE A 238 -11.62 15.22 -2.81
C ILE A 238 -11.94 15.65 -1.38
N LEU A 239 -10.91 15.88 -0.55
CA LEU A 239 -11.10 16.26 0.85
C LEU A 239 -11.82 17.61 1.00
N ALA A 240 -11.62 18.54 0.05
CA ALA A 240 -12.33 19.82 0.05
C ALA A 240 -13.85 19.69 -0.13
N LYS A 241 -14.36 18.58 -0.68
CA LYS A 241 -15.81 18.29 -0.75
C LYS A 241 -16.40 17.94 0.62
N CYS A 242 -15.56 17.67 1.62
CA CYS A 242 -15.94 17.27 2.96
C CYS A 242 -15.49 18.24 4.07
N ARG A 243 -15.14 19.47 3.69
CA ARG A 243 -14.84 20.57 4.60
C ARG A 243 -16.02 21.53 4.74
#